data_AF-A0A8C3VCA4-F1
#
_entry.id   AF-A0A8C3VCA4-F1
#
_cell.length_a   1.000
_cell.length_b   1.000
_cell.length_c   1.000
_cell.angle_alpha   90.00
_cell.angle_beta   90.00
_cell.angle_gamma   90.00
#
_symmetry.space_group_name_H-M   'P 1'
#
loop_
_entity.id
_entity.type
_entity.pdbx_description
1 polymer ?
#
loop_
_entity_poly.entity_id
_entity_poly.type
_entity_poly.pdbx_seq_one_letter_code
_entity_poly.pdbx_strand_id
1 'polypeptide(L)'
;MATRDAIRAGHGLLPAHGVRIGNWLEDEYAHQDLLNDFIRKKEQGQLLVQRLARLQENIFKRVELSISSDGFVHFGDTVLLMNPDNKSSGLEGTSEEQEPEMRGDVTLAVDMEEVSCTRMNPCSSQVDLVHVRRVDPIGRNAFCIVSADGSAEGEPLRYGQSFLLGTKGGVSDKLFYLASDHKTFQNFAKKSRLQKVFLTAEVSYLALWQAKSLDPQLRLEHEGFPVPADTKIIITHCYTNRNLAVPRTFCVSYFGREFEVICHNYLDSHRVEEDKNHWVIITANPGPEDGTMLERPKAFPEGTTLPSEIFLRLSSNSWI
;
A
#
# COMPACT_ATOMS: atom_id res chain seq x y z
N MET A 1 22.30 73.41 -8.88
CA MET A 1 21.84 72.72 -7.66
C MET A 1 20.87 71.63 -8.08
N ALA A 2 21.39 70.44 -8.39
CA ALA A 2 20.65 69.17 -8.47
C ALA A 2 21.66 68.07 -8.82
N THR A 3 21.75 67.12 -7.91
CA THR A 3 22.65 65.98 -7.84
C THR A 3 22.40 64.96 -8.96
N ARG A 4 23.47 64.42 -9.53
CA ARG A 4 23.46 63.16 -10.30
C ARG A 4 24.46 62.21 -9.64
N ASP A 5 24.03 61.62 -8.53
CA ASP A 5 24.63 60.40 -7.99
C ASP A 5 24.26 59.24 -8.92
N ALA A 6 25.23 58.80 -9.71
CA ALA A 6 25.22 57.49 -10.33
C ALA A 6 26.27 56.64 -9.61
N ILE A 7 25.89 56.07 -8.47
CA ILE A 7 26.62 54.98 -7.83
C ILE A 7 26.56 53.81 -8.81
N ARG A 8 27.64 53.63 -9.58
CA ARG A 8 27.88 52.46 -10.39
C ARG A 8 28.16 51.31 -9.43
N ALA A 9 27.11 50.58 -9.05
CA ALA A 9 27.24 49.33 -8.32
C ALA A 9 28.17 48.41 -9.13
N GLY A 10 29.36 48.17 -8.56
CA GLY A 10 30.34 47.26 -9.11
C GLY A 10 29.79 45.85 -9.05
N HIS A 11 29.10 45.42 -10.11
CA HIS A 11 29.00 44.00 -10.43
C HIS A 11 30.41 43.54 -10.81
N GLY A 12 31.19 43.14 -9.81
CA GLY A 12 32.39 42.35 -10.02
C GLY A 12 31.97 41.11 -10.79
N LEU A 13 32.39 41.04 -12.06
CA LEU A 13 32.28 39.83 -12.86
C LEU A 13 32.98 38.72 -12.06
N LEU A 14 32.21 37.73 -11.59
CA LEU A 14 32.79 36.51 -11.06
C LEU A 14 33.67 35.92 -12.19
N PRO A 15 34.99 35.82 -12.00
CA PRO A 15 35.86 35.32 -13.06
C PRO A 15 35.48 33.89 -13.43
N ALA A 16 35.59 33.57 -14.72
CA ALA A 16 35.45 32.19 -15.18
C ALA A 16 36.50 31.27 -14.52
N HIS A 17 36.14 30.00 -14.36
CA HIS A 17 37.00 28.95 -13.78
C HIS A 17 38.43 29.02 -14.37
N GLY A 18 39.43 29.17 -13.50
CA GLY A 18 40.86 29.21 -13.88
C GLY A 18 41.53 30.60 -13.84
N VAL A 19 40.79 31.68 -13.59
CA VAL A 19 41.38 33.02 -13.41
C VAL A 19 41.64 33.27 -11.92
N ARG A 20 42.91 33.48 -11.54
CA ARG A 20 43.35 33.68 -10.15
C ARG A 20 43.13 35.11 -9.68
N ILE A 21 41.89 35.44 -9.29
CA ILE A 21 41.50 36.74 -8.75
C ILE A 21 40.69 36.54 -7.46
N GLY A 22 40.88 37.39 -6.46
CA GLY A 22 40.15 37.30 -5.19
C GLY A 22 40.57 36.09 -4.34
N ASN A 23 39.61 35.40 -3.74
CA ASN A 23 39.82 34.23 -2.86
C ASN A 23 40.04 32.92 -3.65
N TRP A 24 40.57 33.01 -4.88
CA TRP A 24 40.72 31.87 -5.79
C TRP A 24 41.41 30.64 -5.17
N LEU A 25 42.33 30.84 -4.22
CA LEU A 25 43.02 29.75 -3.54
C LEU A 25 42.09 29.02 -2.55
N GLU A 26 41.27 29.75 -1.79
CA GLU A 26 40.27 29.17 -0.88
C GLU A 26 39.20 28.43 -1.68
N ASP A 27 38.76 29.01 -2.80
CA ASP A 27 37.78 28.40 -3.71
C ASP A 27 38.31 27.09 -4.31
N GLU A 28 39.59 27.07 -4.72
CA GLU A 28 40.25 25.85 -5.25
C GLU A 28 40.35 24.76 -4.18
N TYR A 29 40.74 25.10 -2.95
CA TYR A 29 40.76 24.13 -1.84
C TYR A 29 39.36 23.61 -1.50
N ALA A 30 38.36 24.49 -1.43
CA ALA A 30 36.97 24.10 -1.18
C ALA A 30 36.44 23.16 -2.27
N HIS A 31 36.78 23.43 -3.55
CA HIS A 31 36.45 22.54 -4.65
C HIS A 31 37.16 21.19 -4.56
N GLN A 32 38.44 21.17 -4.20
CA GLN A 32 39.19 19.93 -4.02
C GLN A 32 38.61 19.08 -2.88
N ASP A 33 38.23 19.70 -1.75
CA ASP A 33 37.58 19.01 -0.64
C ASP A 33 36.22 18.44 -1.01
N LEU A 34 35.41 19.21 -1.76
CA LEU A 34 34.11 18.75 -2.28
C LEU A 34 34.29 17.57 -3.24
N LEU A 35 35.31 17.61 -4.12
CA LEU A 35 35.63 16.52 -5.03
C LEU A 35 36.10 15.27 -4.27
N ASN A 36 36.96 15.45 -3.27
CA ASN A 36 37.45 14.34 -2.43
C ASN A 36 36.31 13.67 -1.66
N ASP A 37 35.38 14.46 -1.08
CA ASP A 37 34.19 13.93 -0.42
C ASP A 37 33.25 13.21 -1.41
N PHE A 38 33.08 13.77 -2.61
CA PHE A 38 32.32 13.12 -3.68
C PHE A 38 32.93 11.76 -4.08
N ILE A 39 34.25 11.70 -4.31
CA ILE A 39 34.96 10.46 -4.68
C ILE A 39 34.81 9.43 -3.55
N ARG A 40 35.06 9.83 -2.30
CA ARG A 40 34.90 8.96 -1.14
C ARG A 40 33.48 8.41 -1.04
N LYS A 41 32.45 9.26 -1.17
CA LYS A 41 31.05 8.83 -1.15
C LYS A 41 30.72 7.92 -2.33
N LYS A 42 31.27 8.20 -3.52
CA LYS A 42 31.08 7.38 -4.73
C LYS A 42 31.65 5.97 -4.54
N GLU A 43 32.88 5.86 -4.05
CA GLU A 43 33.56 4.59 -3.77
C GLU A 43 32.81 3.77 -2.72
N GLN A 44 32.26 4.44 -1.70
CA GLN A 44 31.46 3.79 -0.65
C GLN A 44 30.01 3.51 -1.08
N GLY A 45 29.58 3.89 -2.29
CA GLY A 45 28.20 3.70 -2.74
C GLY A 45 27.18 4.56 -1.98
N GLN A 46 27.61 5.66 -1.38
CA GLN A 46 26.82 6.53 -0.50
C GLN A 46 26.20 7.73 -1.22
N LEU A 47 26.49 7.93 -2.51
CA LEU A 47 25.83 8.97 -3.28
C LEU A 47 24.32 8.68 -3.35
N LEU A 48 23.50 9.73 -3.28
CA LEU A 48 22.04 9.60 -3.35
C LEU A 48 21.60 8.87 -4.63
N VAL A 49 22.23 9.18 -5.77
CA VAL A 49 21.96 8.50 -7.05
C VAL A 49 22.24 6.99 -6.97
N GLN A 50 23.30 6.57 -6.27
CA GLN A 50 23.64 5.15 -6.11
C GLN A 50 22.66 4.44 -5.18
N ARG A 51 22.29 5.08 -4.06
CA ARG A 51 21.30 4.55 -3.11
C ARG A 51 19.92 4.43 -3.75
N LEU A 52 19.51 5.46 -4.49
CA LEU A 52 18.23 5.48 -5.20
C LEU A 52 18.17 4.42 -6.30
N ALA A 53 19.26 4.23 -7.06
CA ALA A 53 19.33 3.18 -8.07
C ALA A 53 19.17 1.77 -7.47
N ARG A 54 19.89 1.47 -6.38
CA ARG A 54 19.77 0.18 -5.66
C ARG A 54 18.35 -0.04 -5.12
N LEU A 55 17.75 1.02 -4.59
CA LEU A 55 16.40 0.97 -4.04
C LEU A 55 15.35 0.77 -5.14
N GLN A 56 15.47 1.47 -6.27
CA GLN A 56 14.61 1.29 -7.43
C GLN A 56 14.69 -0.14 -7.97
N GLU A 57 15.89 -0.73 -8.04
CA GLU A 57 16.07 -2.13 -8.44
C GLU A 57 15.28 -3.08 -7.53
N ASN A 58 15.35 -2.87 -6.21
CA ASN A 58 14.64 -3.71 -5.24
C ASN A 58 13.11 -3.51 -5.29
N ILE A 59 12.63 -2.27 -5.38
CA ILE A 59 11.21 -1.92 -5.34
C ILE A 59 10.46 -2.38 -6.59
N PHE A 60 11.12 -2.36 -7.75
CA PHE A 60 10.56 -2.84 -9.01
C PHE A 60 10.87 -4.30 -9.31
N LYS A 61 11.64 -4.98 -8.44
CA LYS A 61 11.87 -6.41 -8.57
C LYS A 61 10.53 -7.15 -8.51
N ARG A 62 10.31 -8.05 -9.47
CA ARG A 62 9.13 -8.90 -9.49
C ARG A 62 9.09 -9.78 -8.25
N VAL A 63 7.90 -9.92 -7.68
CA VAL A 63 7.64 -10.80 -6.54
C VAL A 63 6.75 -11.95 -7.00
N GLU A 64 6.98 -13.15 -6.48
CA GLU A 64 6.10 -14.28 -6.69
C GLU A 64 5.04 -14.27 -5.59
N LEU A 65 3.77 -14.27 -5.98
CA LEU A 65 2.66 -14.39 -5.03
C LEU A 65 2.51 -15.84 -4.59
N SER A 66 2.02 -16.06 -3.37
CA SER A 66 1.68 -17.40 -2.88
C SER A 66 0.51 -17.96 -3.65
N ILE A 67 0.53 -19.27 -3.92
CA ILE A 67 -0.54 -19.98 -4.61
C ILE A 67 -1.56 -20.44 -3.57
N SER A 68 -2.83 -20.06 -3.76
CA SER A 68 -3.94 -20.59 -2.95
C SER A 68 -4.44 -21.89 -3.58
N SER A 69 -4.08 -23.05 -3.02
CA SER A 69 -4.43 -24.37 -3.55
C SER A 69 -5.87 -24.79 -3.26
N ASP A 70 -6.44 -24.31 -2.15
CA ASP A 70 -7.78 -24.63 -1.68
C ASP A 70 -8.81 -23.50 -1.92
N GLY A 71 -8.36 -22.36 -2.46
CA GLY A 71 -9.18 -21.19 -2.73
C GLY A 71 -9.29 -20.19 -1.57
N PHE A 72 -8.58 -20.40 -0.45
CA PHE A 72 -8.56 -19.51 0.71
C PHE A 72 -7.23 -18.78 0.89
N VAL A 73 -7.27 -17.67 1.62
CA VAL A 73 -6.10 -16.89 2.02
C VAL A 73 -5.53 -17.47 3.32
N HIS A 74 -4.21 -17.68 3.38
CA HIS A 74 -3.53 -18.23 4.55
C HIS A 74 -2.54 -17.25 5.19
N PHE A 75 -2.26 -17.47 6.47
CA PHE A 75 -1.14 -16.80 7.14
C PHE A 75 0.20 -17.22 6.50
N GLY A 76 1.05 -16.23 6.24
CA GLY A 76 2.31 -16.40 5.51
C GLY A 76 2.20 -16.10 4.01
N ASP A 77 0.99 -16.02 3.46
CA ASP A 77 0.80 -15.79 2.02
C ASP A 77 1.33 -14.43 1.58
N THR A 78 2.03 -14.43 0.44
CA THR A 78 2.42 -13.21 -0.27
C THR A 78 1.35 -12.84 -1.29
N VAL A 79 0.75 -11.66 -1.13
CA VAL A 79 -0.48 -11.24 -1.81
C VAL A 79 -0.38 -9.80 -2.35
N LEU A 80 -1.29 -9.43 -3.26
CA LEU A 80 -1.60 -8.03 -3.54
C LEU A 80 -2.93 -7.64 -2.91
N LEU A 81 -3.02 -6.41 -2.45
CA LEU A 81 -4.28 -5.80 -2.03
C LEU A 81 -4.78 -4.88 -3.12
N MET A 82 -5.88 -5.27 -3.78
CA MET A 82 -6.45 -4.52 -4.89
C MET A 82 -7.79 -3.91 -4.51
N ASN A 83 -7.98 -2.63 -4.81
CA ASN A 83 -9.30 -2.01 -4.89
C ASN A 83 -9.76 -2.05 -6.36
N PRO A 84 -10.78 -2.86 -6.70
CA PRO A 84 -11.28 -2.96 -8.06
C PRO A 84 -12.00 -1.69 -8.49
N ASP A 85 -11.95 -1.38 -9.77
CA ASP A 85 -12.82 -0.34 -10.33
C ASP A 85 -14.27 -0.81 -10.39
N ASN A 86 -15.20 0.12 -10.15
CA ASN A 86 -16.60 -0.20 -10.38
C ASN A 86 -16.89 -0.12 -11.88
N LYS A 87 -16.86 -1.28 -12.54
CA LYS A 87 -17.53 -1.44 -13.83
C LYS A 87 -19.02 -1.47 -13.55
N SER A 88 -19.64 -0.29 -13.36
CA SER A 88 -21.10 -0.24 -13.35
C SER A 88 -21.58 -0.78 -14.69
N SER A 89 -22.22 -1.93 -14.60
CA SER A 89 -22.92 -2.60 -15.67
C SER A 89 -24.09 -1.71 -16.10
N GLY A 90 -24.02 -1.18 -17.32
CA GLY A 90 -25.18 -1.05 -18.22
C GLY A 90 -26.43 -0.27 -17.79
N LEU A 91 -26.41 0.58 -16.76
CA LEU A 91 -27.53 1.50 -16.52
C LEU A 91 -27.13 2.94 -16.82
N GLU A 92 -27.48 3.36 -18.03
CA GLU A 92 -27.54 4.76 -18.45
C GLU A 92 -28.38 5.56 -17.45
N GLY A 93 -27.79 6.59 -16.88
CA GLY A 93 -28.51 7.56 -16.07
C GLY A 93 -27.71 8.04 -14.87
N THR A 94 -27.16 9.24 -15.00
CA THR A 94 -26.67 10.08 -13.90
C THR A 94 -25.48 9.54 -13.10
N SER A 95 -24.29 9.53 -13.71
CA SER A 95 -23.07 9.79 -12.96
C SER A 95 -22.26 10.84 -13.69
N GLU A 96 -21.95 11.93 -12.98
CA GLU A 96 -21.05 12.98 -13.41
C GLU A 96 -19.80 12.35 -14.05
N GLU A 97 -19.33 12.95 -15.13
CA GLU A 97 -18.17 12.54 -15.92
C GLU A 97 -16.96 12.25 -15.01
N GLN A 98 -16.82 11.02 -14.51
CA GLN A 98 -15.60 10.61 -13.83
C GLN A 98 -14.49 10.65 -14.86
N GLU A 99 -13.50 11.51 -14.63
CA GLU A 99 -12.38 11.68 -15.55
C GLU A 99 -11.76 10.31 -15.88
N PRO A 100 -11.35 10.06 -17.14
CA PRO A 100 -10.77 8.79 -17.56
C PRO A 100 -9.52 8.38 -16.76
N GLU A 101 -8.90 9.34 -16.05
CA GLU A 101 -7.78 9.10 -15.15
C GLU A 101 -8.15 8.34 -13.86
N MET A 102 -9.42 8.39 -13.41
CA MET A 102 -9.88 7.71 -12.18
C MET A 102 -10.26 6.23 -12.36
N ARG A 103 -10.34 5.75 -13.60
CA ARG A 103 -10.75 4.36 -13.92
C ARG A 103 -9.62 3.35 -13.78
N GLY A 104 -9.96 2.10 -13.48
CA GLY A 104 -9.07 0.96 -13.42
C GLY A 104 -8.76 0.48 -12.00
N ASP A 105 -8.34 -0.78 -11.94
CA ASP A 105 -7.98 -1.45 -10.71
C ASP A 105 -6.68 -0.85 -10.15
N VAL A 106 -6.64 -0.68 -8.84
CA VAL A 106 -5.48 -0.10 -8.15
C VAL A 106 -5.03 -1.01 -7.03
N THR A 107 -3.73 -1.14 -6.83
CA THR A 107 -3.15 -1.92 -5.74
C THR A 107 -2.52 -1.04 -4.68
N LEU A 108 -2.61 -1.46 -3.42
CA LEU A 108 -1.87 -0.84 -2.32
C LEU A 108 -0.37 -0.95 -2.60
N ALA A 109 0.37 0.12 -2.35
CA ALA A 109 1.81 0.18 -2.54
C ALA A 109 2.45 1.11 -1.53
N VAL A 110 3.73 0.86 -1.23
CA VAL A 110 4.50 1.70 -0.32
C VAL A 110 4.84 3.04 -0.99
N ASP A 111 4.58 4.16 -0.32
CA ASP A 111 5.05 5.46 -0.78
C ASP A 111 6.51 5.65 -0.38
N MET A 112 7.33 6.11 -1.33
CA MET A 112 8.73 6.42 -1.06
C MET A 112 8.87 7.92 -1.00
N GLU A 113 8.84 8.48 0.19
CA GLU A 113 9.21 9.88 0.37
C GLU A 113 10.74 10.02 0.18
N GLU A 114 11.15 11.03 -0.59
CA GLU A 114 12.55 11.36 -0.93
C GLU A 114 13.44 11.44 0.34
N VAL A 115 12.85 11.86 1.46
CA VAL A 115 13.51 12.02 2.76
C VAL A 115 13.92 10.68 3.39
N SER A 116 13.31 9.56 3.01
CA SER A 116 13.67 8.21 3.47
C SER A 116 14.95 7.68 2.80
N CYS A 117 15.24 8.14 1.58
CA CYS A 117 16.43 7.76 0.81
C CYS A 117 17.71 8.49 1.27
N THR A 118 17.52 9.65 1.92
CA THR A 118 18.59 10.59 2.27
C THR A 118 19.14 10.34 3.68
N ARG A 119 18.35 9.72 4.57
CA ARG A 119 18.71 9.53 5.97
C ARG A 119 19.57 8.28 6.19
N MET A 120 20.76 8.47 6.77
CA MET A 120 21.68 7.40 7.18
C MET A 120 21.09 6.50 8.29
N ASN A 121 20.08 6.99 9.00
CA ASN A 121 19.25 6.28 9.97
C ASN A 121 17.78 6.60 9.67
N PRO A 122 16.93 5.63 9.31
CA PRO A 122 15.51 5.86 9.13
C PRO A 122 14.85 6.11 10.49
N CYS A 123 14.99 7.32 11.04
CA CYS A 123 14.32 7.78 12.25
C CYS A 123 12.94 8.39 11.91
N SER A 124 12.18 7.70 11.07
CA SER A 124 10.74 7.83 11.04
C SER A 124 10.19 6.41 11.12
N SER A 125 9.67 6.03 12.28
CA SER A 125 9.03 4.73 12.50
C SER A 125 7.77 4.52 11.66
N GLN A 126 7.42 5.48 10.80
CA GLN A 126 6.23 5.51 9.96
C GLN A 126 6.58 5.83 8.50
N VAL A 127 6.07 5.03 7.56
CA VAL A 127 6.17 5.25 6.10
C VAL A 127 4.77 5.43 5.52
N ASP A 128 4.60 6.32 4.55
CA ASP A 128 3.30 6.57 3.93
C ASP A 128 2.94 5.48 2.90
N LEU A 129 1.66 5.37 2.55
CA LEU A 129 1.16 4.44 1.55
C LEU A 129 0.39 5.18 0.46
N VAL A 130 0.36 4.55 -0.71
CA VAL A 130 -0.28 5.04 -1.93
C VAL A 130 -0.92 3.88 -2.69
N HIS A 131 -1.79 4.20 -3.63
CA HIS A 131 -2.33 3.25 -4.59
C HIS A 131 -1.76 3.48 -5.97
N VAL A 132 -1.41 2.39 -6.64
CA VAL A 132 -0.80 2.40 -7.97
C VAL A 132 -1.72 1.67 -8.93
N ARG A 133 -1.86 2.20 -10.15
CA ARG A 133 -2.56 1.56 -11.28
C ARG A 133 -1.73 0.42 -11.88
N ARG A 134 -1.18 -0.45 -11.04
CA ARG A 134 -0.31 -1.57 -11.44
C ARG A 134 -0.77 -2.81 -10.69
N VAL A 135 -1.12 -3.84 -11.44
CA VAL A 135 -1.54 -5.14 -10.88
C VAL A 135 -0.38 -6.16 -10.92
N ASP A 136 0.75 -5.81 -11.55
CA ASP A 136 1.95 -6.65 -11.54
C ASP A 136 2.56 -6.73 -10.14
N PRO A 137 2.85 -7.94 -9.62
CA PRO A 137 3.50 -8.11 -8.33
C PRO A 137 4.96 -7.66 -8.35
N ILE A 138 5.26 -6.61 -7.58
CA ILE A 138 6.59 -6.06 -7.37
C ILE A 138 6.85 -5.85 -5.88
N GLY A 139 8.11 -5.66 -5.50
CA GLY A 139 8.47 -5.42 -4.09
C GLY A 139 7.70 -4.27 -3.44
N ARG A 140 7.28 -3.27 -4.22
CA ARG A 140 6.51 -2.12 -3.72
C ARG A 140 5.07 -2.42 -3.29
N ASN A 141 4.38 -3.34 -3.97
CA ASN A 141 2.95 -3.59 -3.81
C ASN A 141 2.63 -4.99 -3.27
N ALA A 142 3.66 -5.80 -3.01
CA ALA A 142 3.53 -7.11 -2.38
C ALA A 142 3.46 -6.99 -0.85
N PHE A 143 2.47 -7.66 -0.27
CA PHE A 143 2.26 -7.75 1.18
C PHE A 143 2.24 -9.21 1.62
N CYS A 144 2.47 -9.46 2.91
CA CYS A 144 2.25 -10.76 3.52
C CYS A 144 1.18 -10.69 4.60
N ILE A 145 0.33 -11.72 4.64
CA ILE A 145 -0.68 -11.90 5.68
C ILE A 145 0.03 -12.48 6.92
N VAL A 146 0.05 -11.74 8.02
CA VAL A 146 0.76 -12.15 9.24
C VAL A 146 -0.25 -12.36 10.37
N SER A 147 -0.09 -13.45 11.13
CA SER A 147 -0.93 -13.73 12.28
C SER A 147 -0.70 -12.71 13.39
N ALA A 148 -1.78 -12.23 14.01
CA ALA A 148 -1.73 -11.36 15.18
C ALA A 148 -1.90 -12.12 16.51
N ASP A 149 -2.52 -13.30 16.45
CA ASP A 149 -2.97 -14.11 17.59
C ASP A 149 -2.09 -15.35 17.84
N GLY A 150 -1.10 -15.60 16.98
CA GLY A 150 -0.21 -16.75 17.06
C GLY A 150 -0.69 -17.99 16.29
N SER A 151 -1.74 -17.86 15.46
CA SER A 151 -2.07 -18.86 14.44
C SER A 151 -0.84 -19.27 13.62
N ALA A 152 -0.78 -20.55 13.28
CA ALA A 152 0.37 -21.11 12.57
C ALA A 152 0.42 -20.62 11.11
N GLU A 153 1.63 -20.53 10.56
CA GLU A 153 1.81 -20.29 9.13
C GLU A 153 1.14 -21.41 8.32
N GLY A 154 0.40 -21.04 7.27
CA GLY A 154 -0.40 -21.94 6.47
C GLY A 154 -1.80 -22.24 7.01
N GLU A 155 -2.22 -21.67 8.15
CA GLU A 155 -3.64 -21.72 8.55
C GLU A 155 -4.48 -20.68 7.80
N PRO A 156 -5.75 -21.00 7.45
CA PRO A 156 -6.59 -20.08 6.69
C PRO A 156 -7.01 -18.91 7.56
N LEU A 157 -6.87 -17.70 7.03
CA LEU A 157 -7.40 -16.48 7.63
C LEU A 157 -8.91 -16.55 7.67
N ARG A 158 -9.53 -16.28 8.82
CA ARG A 158 -10.99 -16.33 8.99
C ARG A 158 -11.62 -14.94 9.06
N TYR A 159 -12.87 -14.82 8.62
CA TYR A 159 -13.65 -13.60 8.83
C TYR A 159 -13.79 -13.28 10.32
N GLY A 160 -13.57 -12.01 10.67
CA GLY A 160 -13.55 -11.55 12.07
C GLY A 160 -12.24 -11.82 12.82
N GLN A 161 -11.34 -12.65 12.28
CA GLN A 161 -10.02 -12.87 12.88
C GLN A 161 -9.13 -11.66 12.66
N SER A 162 -8.37 -11.28 13.70
CA SER A 162 -7.41 -10.18 13.61
C SER A 162 -6.14 -10.65 12.93
N PHE A 163 -5.65 -9.86 11.97
CA PHE A 163 -4.41 -10.12 11.26
C PHE A 163 -3.62 -8.82 11.03
N LEU A 164 -2.37 -8.99 10.64
CA LEU A 164 -1.44 -7.93 10.30
C LEU A 164 -1.14 -7.99 8.79
N LEU A 165 -0.95 -6.83 8.18
CA LEU A 165 -0.53 -6.70 6.79
C LEU A 165 0.92 -6.22 6.74
N GLY A 166 1.85 -7.14 6.50
CA GLY A 166 3.28 -6.84 6.44
C GLY A 166 3.74 -6.53 5.02
N THR A 167 4.70 -5.62 4.84
CA THR A 167 5.36 -5.41 3.55
C THR A 167 6.21 -6.62 3.17
N LYS A 168 6.16 -7.07 1.91
CA LYS A 168 7.00 -8.17 1.41
C LYS A 168 7.97 -7.68 0.34
N GLY A 169 9.24 -7.57 0.72
CA GLY A 169 10.36 -7.29 -0.18
C GLY A 169 10.48 -5.82 -0.63
N GLY A 170 11.60 -5.52 -1.31
CA GLY A 170 11.81 -4.29 -2.09
C GLY A 170 12.15 -3.02 -1.31
N VAL A 171 11.43 -2.71 -0.23
CA VAL A 171 11.53 -1.41 0.46
C VAL A 171 12.60 -1.39 1.56
N SER A 172 12.72 -2.47 2.33
CA SER A 172 13.68 -2.61 3.41
C SER A 172 13.89 -4.07 3.78
N ASP A 173 15.00 -4.38 4.46
CA ASP A 173 15.25 -5.69 5.08
C ASP A 173 14.33 -5.92 6.31
N LYS A 174 13.71 -4.86 6.84
CA LYS A 174 12.76 -4.93 7.96
C LYS A 174 11.32 -4.99 7.43
N LEU A 175 10.49 -5.81 8.07
CA LEU A 175 9.04 -5.81 7.85
C LEU A 175 8.43 -4.55 8.46
N PHE A 176 7.58 -3.89 7.70
CA PHE A 176 6.68 -2.86 8.20
C PHE A 176 5.23 -3.35 8.08
N TYR A 177 4.40 -2.98 9.04
CA TYR A 177 3.01 -3.37 9.13
C TYR A 177 2.09 -2.20 8.84
N LEU A 178 1.01 -2.46 8.11
CA LEU A 178 -0.07 -1.52 7.87
C LEU A 178 -0.70 -1.10 9.20
N ALA A 179 -0.75 0.19 9.47
CA ALA A 179 -1.32 0.75 10.68
C ALA A 179 -2.12 2.02 10.41
N SER A 180 -3.00 2.34 11.35
CA SER A 180 -3.77 3.57 11.35
C SER A 180 -4.07 4.01 12.77
N ASP A 181 -4.34 5.30 12.96
CA ASP A 181 -4.73 5.86 14.25
C ASP A 181 -5.78 6.93 14.03
N HIS A 182 -6.55 7.27 15.06
CA HIS A 182 -7.57 8.30 15.03
C HIS A 182 -7.04 9.60 14.42
N LYS A 183 -7.88 10.24 13.60
CA LYS A 183 -7.57 11.55 13.04
C LYS A 183 -7.38 12.55 14.17
N THR A 184 -6.21 13.20 14.21
CA THR A 184 -5.92 14.32 15.10
C THR A 184 -5.54 15.56 14.28
N PHE A 185 -5.34 16.69 14.94
CA PHE A 185 -4.83 17.91 14.28
C PHE A 185 -3.42 17.75 13.72
N GLN A 186 -2.65 16.77 14.20
CA GLN A 186 -1.29 16.48 13.74
C GLN A 186 -1.25 15.25 12.83
N ASN A 187 -2.18 14.31 13.00
CA ASN A 187 -2.23 13.04 12.27
C ASN A 187 -3.47 12.95 11.39
N PHE A 188 -3.31 13.30 10.11
CA PHE A 188 -4.37 13.22 9.09
C PHE A 188 -3.75 13.02 7.69
N ALA A 189 -4.56 12.53 6.76
CA ALA A 189 -4.15 12.26 5.39
C ALA A 189 -3.89 13.57 4.62
N LYS A 190 -2.78 13.64 3.88
CA LYS A 190 -2.22 14.88 3.28
C LYS A 190 -3.23 15.63 2.39
N LYS A 191 -4.09 14.91 1.65
CA LYS A 191 -5.05 15.49 0.70
C LYS A 191 -6.46 15.55 1.27
N SER A 192 -7.06 14.42 1.60
CA SER A 192 -8.45 14.34 2.07
C SER A 192 -8.65 14.87 3.49
N ARG A 193 -7.58 15.05 4.27
CA ARG A 193 -7.64 15.38 5.71
C ARG A 193 -8.44 14.34 6.51
N LEU A 194 -8.54 13.10 6.04
CA LEU A 194 -9.20 12.00 6.75
C LEU A 194 -8.19 11.20 7.59
N GLN A 195 -8.63 10.09 8.19
CA GLN A 195 -7.76 9.23 8.99
C GLN A 195 -6.66 8.64 8.11
N LYS A 196 -5.40 8.92 8.46
CA LYS A 196 -4.25 8.49 7.68
C LYS A 196 -3.96 7.01 7.89
N VAL A 197 -3.46 6.37 6.85
CA VAL A 197 -2.89 5.02 6.90
C VAL A 197 -1.38 5.14 6.66
N PHE A 198 -0.60 4.41 7.44
CA PHE A 198 0.87 4.42 7.41
C PHE A 198 1.41 3.02 7.70
N LEU A 199 2.70 2.82 7.51
CA LEU A 199 3.43 1.60 7.79
C LEU A 199 4.32 1.77 9.02
N THR A 200 4.29 0.85 9.97
CA THR A 200 5.13 0.91 11.18
C THR A 200 5.96 -0.36 11.37
N ALA A 201 7.16 -0.24 11.94
CA ALA A 201 7.98 -1.42 12.26
C ALA A 201 7.49 -2.14 13.54
N GLU A 202 6.69 -1.47 14.36
CA GLU A 202 6.22 -1.99 15.65
C GLU A 202 4.86 -2.68 15.50
N VAL A 203 4.78 -3.92 15.96
CA VAL A 203 3.50 -4.63 16.07
C VAL A 203 2.74 -4.03 17.26
N SER A 204 1.62 -3.37 16.98
CA SER A 204 0.76 -2.74 17.99
C SER A 204 -0.70 -2.92 17.63
N TYR A 205 -1.60 -2.57 18.55
CA TYR A 205 -3.04 -2.62 18.30
C TYR A 205 -3.48 -1.70 17.13
N LEU A 206 -2.68 -0.68 16.80
CA LEU A 206 -2.87 0.20 15.65
C LEU A 206 -2.59 -0.48 14.30
N ALA A 207 -1.97 -1.66 14.32
CA ALA A 207 -1.64 -2.42 13.11
C ALA A 207 -2.63 -3.57 12.84
N LEU A 208 -3.62 -3.77 13.72
CA LEU A 208 -4.56 -4.88 13.60
C LEU A 208 -5.71 -4.57 12.65
N TRP A 209 -5.97 -5.51 11.75
CA TRP A 209 -7.05 -5.46 10.77
C TRP A 209 -7.90 -6.72 10.85
N GLN A 210 -9.15 -6.60 10.40
CA GLN A 210 -10.11 -7.69 10.30
C GLN A 210 -10.73 -7.71 8.90
N ALA A 211 -10.85 -8.92 8.35
CA ALA A 211 -11.60 -9.15 7.12
C ALA A 211 -13.07 -9.36 7.48
N LYS A 212 -13.97 -8.71 6.75
CA LYS A 212 -15.42 -8.87 6.86
C LYS A 212 -16.01 -9.21 5.50
N SER A 213 -17.11 -9.95 5.53
CA SER A 213 -17.91 -10.23 4.33
C SER A 213 -18.39 -8.90 3.70
N LEU A 214 -18.42 -8.87 2.37
CA LEU A 214 -18.91 -7.72 1.60
C LEU A 214 -20.35 -7.39 2.00
N ASP A 215 -21.24 -8.38 1.91
CA ASP A 215 -22.64 -8.26 2.28
C ASP A 215 -22.79 -8.09 3.80
N PRO A 216 -23.34 -6.96 4.29
CA PRO A 216 -23.61 -6.74 5.71
C PRO A 216 -24.49 -7.80 6.36
N GLN A 217 -25.43 -8.40 5.62
CA GLN A 217 -26.37 -9.39 6.17
C GLN A 217 -25.66 -10.71 6.50
N LEU A 218 -24.71 -11.10 5.67
CA LEU A 218 -23.97 -12.36 5.81
C LEU A 218 -22.81 -12.28 6.81
N ARG A 219 -22.51 -11.11 7.39
CA ARG A 219 -21.30 -10.94 8.24
C ARG A 219 -21.32 -11.81 9.49
N LEU A 220 -22.49 -11.97 10.12
CA LEU A 220 -22.63 -12.79 11.32
C LEU A 220 -22.54 -14.28 11.00
N GLU A 221 -23.09 -14.68 9.85
CA GLU A 221 -23.12 -16.08 9.41
C GLU A 221 -21.75 -16.54 8.90
N HIS A 222 -21.01 -15.65 8.24
CA HIS A 222 -19.67 -15.91 7.75
C HIS A 222 -18.57 -15.77 8.81
N GLU A 223 -18.89 -15.32 10.03
CA GLU A 223 -17.89 -15.17 11.09
C GLU A 223 -17.22 -16.52 11.40
N GLY A 224 -15.88 -16.54 11.42
CA GLY A 224 -15.10 -17.77 11.61
C GLY A 224 -14.92 -18.65 10.36
N PHE A 225 -15.61 -18.38 9.25
CA PHE A 225 -15.34 -19.04 7.98
C PHE A 225 -14.05 -18.51 7.33
N PRO A 226 -13.32 -19.35 6.59
CA PRO A 226 -12.10 -18.95 5.90
C PRO A 226 -12.39 -17.89 4.83
N VAL A 227 -11.48 -16.94 4.67
CA VAL A 227 -11.59 -15.85 3.70
C VAL A 227 -11.18 -16.36 2.32
N PRO A 228 -12.09 -16.34 1.32
CA PRO A 228 -11.78 -16.74 -0.03
C PRO A 228 -10.81 -15.76 -0.71
N ALA A 229 -9.83 -16.31 -1.43
CA ALA A 229 -8.94 -15.52 -2.27
C ALA A 229 -9.69 -14.94 -3.48
N ASP A 230 -9.17 -13.86 -4.06
CA ASP A 230 -9.70 -13.19 -5.26
C ASP A 230 -11.19 -12.78 -5.17
N THR A 231 -11.73 -12.66 -3.96
CA THR A 231 -13.11 -12.28 -3.70
C THR A 231 -13.16 -10.93 -2.98
N LYS A 232 -14.20 -10.14 -3.27
CA LYS A 232 -14.41 -8.84 -2.63
C LYS A 232 -14.71 -9.00 -1.13
N ILE A 233 -13.96 -8.28 -0.31
CA ILE A 233 -14.11 -8.21 1.14
C ILE A 233 -14.02 -6.76 1.61
N ILE A 234 -14.37 -6.55 2.88
CA ILE A 234 -14.11 -5.30 3.59
C ILE A 234 -12.95 -5.54 4.56
N ILE A 235 -11.98 -4.63 4.56
CA ILE A 235 -10.86 -4.64 5.51
C ILE A 235 -11.11 -3.53 6.54
N THR A 236 -11.35 -3.90 7.78
CA THR A 236 -11.65 -2.96 8.88
C THR A 236 -10.49 -2.88 9.85
N HIS A 237 -10.09 -1.66 10.21
CA HIS A 237 -9.10 -1.42 11.26
C HIS A 237 -9.71 -1.70 12.63
N CYS A 238 -9.09 -2.58 13.42
CA CYS A 238 -9.65 -3.05 14.69
C CYS A 238 -9.82 -1.91 15.71
N TYR A 239 -8.83 -1.01 15.81
CA TYR A 239 -8.84 0.03 16.85
C TYR A 239 -9.85 1.15 16.60
N THR A 240 -10.02 1.57 15.35
CA THR A 240 -10.91 2.70 15.02
C THR A 240 -12.24 2.27 14.40
N ASN A 241 -12.42 0.97 14.13
CA ASN A 241 -13.57 0.40 13.41
C ASN A 241 -13.87 1.17 12.11
N ARG A 242 -12.81 1.60 11.43
CA ARG A 242 -12.87 2.28 10.13
C ARG A 242 -12.36 1.36 9.04
N ASN A 243 -13.01 1.40 7.89
CA ASN A 243 -12.66 0.58 6.75
C ASN A 243 -11.50 1.20 5.99
N LEU A 244 -10.59 0.35 5.50
CA LEU A 244 -9.58 0.77 4.55
C LEU A 244 -10.27 1.26 3.28
N ALA A 245 -9.83 2.39 2.74
CA ALA A 245 -10.50 3.02 1.62
C ALA A 245 -9.53 3.70 0.65
N VAL A 246 -9.94 3.74 -0.62
CA VAL A 246 -9.29 4.51 -1.68
C VAL A 246 -10.29 5.53 -2.23
N PRO A 247 -10.22 6.81 -1.82
CA PRO A 247 -11.13 7.85 -2.29
C PRO A 247 -10.94 8.20 -3.77
N ARG A 248 -9.92 7.64 -4.43
CA ARG A 248 -9.45 7.97 -5.79
C ARG A 248 -9.03 9.44 -5.95
N THR A 249 -8.67 10.09 -4.84
CA THR A 249 -8.04 11.41 -4.82
C THR A 249 -6.56 11.29 -5.20
N PHE A 250 -6.13 12.02 -6.23
CA PHE A 250 -4.74 12.02 -6.64
C PHE A 250 -3.80 12.65 -5.61
N CYS A 251 -2.67 11.99 -5.39
CA CYS A 251 -1.48 12.53 -4.77
C CYS A 251 -0.31 12.50 -5.76
N VAL A 252 0.62 13.44 -5.60
CA VAL A 252 1.87 13.46 -6.36
C VAL A 252 2.91 12.78 -5.49
N SER A 253 3.48 11.69 -5.97
CA SER A 253 4.60 10.99 -5.36
C SER A 253 5.83 11.06 -6.27
N TYR A 254 6.96 10.52 -5.78
CA TYR A 254 8.17 10.36 -6.58
C TYR A 254 7.95 9.56 -7.88
N PHE A 255 6.96 8.67 -7.90
CA PHE A 255 6.66 7.81 -9.04
C PHE A 255 5.58 8.37 -9.97
N GLY A 256 5.04 9.56 -9.69
CA GLY A 256 4.06 10.25 -10.53
C GLY A 256 2.73 10.48 -9.82
N ARG A 257 1.62 10.37 -10.58
CA ARG A 257 0.26 10.49 -10.04
C ARG A 257 -0.20 9.15 -9.49
N GLU A 258 -0.46 9.13 -8.19
CA GLU A 258 -0.92 7.96 -7.45
C GLU A 258 -2.17 8.34 -6.64
N PHE A 259 -2.80 7.39 -5.95
CA PHE A 259 -3.97 7.69 -5.13
C PHE A 259 -3.66 7.59 -3.64
N GLU A 260 -4.28 8.50 -2.87
CA GLU A 260 -4.18 8.50 -1.41
C GLU A 260 -4.89 7.28 -0.80
N VAL A 261 -4.36 6.75 0.31
CA VAL A 261 -4.96 5.65 1.08
C VAL A 261 -5.36 6.16 2.45
N ILE A 262 -6.59 5.82 2.87
CA ILE A 262 -7.15 6.32 4.13
C ILE A 262 -7.97 5.26 4.84
N CYS A 263 -8.33 5.55 6.08
CA CYS A 263 -9.38 4.86 6.83
C CYS A 263 -10.66 5.70 6.82
N HIS A 264 -11.71 5.24 6.14
CA HIS A 264 -13.01 5.89 6.14
C HIS A 264 -14.13 4.93 5.77
N ASN A 265 -15.32 5.14 6.31
CA ASN A 265 -16.49 4.34 5.97
C ASN A 265 -17.32 5.15 4.96
N TYR A 266 -17.13 4.88 3.67
CA TYR A 266 -18.01 5.38 2.63
C TYR A 266 -19.23 4.48 2.57
N LEU A 267 -20.39 5.05 2.90
CA LEU A 267 -21.65 4.32 2.97
C LEU A 267 -22.65 4.95 2.00
N ASP A 268 -23.40 4.10 1.31
CA ASP A 268 -24.51 4.53 0.46
C ASP A 268 -25.76 4.91 1.28
N SER A 269 -26.86 5.23 0.59
CA SER A 269 -28.15 5.54 1.22
C SER A 269 -28.72 4.41 2.07
N HIS A 270 -28.30 3.16 1.82
CA HIS A 270 -28.73 1.96 2.54
C HIS A 270 -27.76 1.57 3.66
N ARG A 271 -26.74 2.39 3.94
CA ARG A 271 -25.67 2.14 4.93
C ARG A 271 -24.81 0.93 4.57
N VAL A 272 -24.67 0.63 3.29
CA VAL A 272 -23.77 -0.39 2.76
C VAL A 272 -22.49 0.28 2.27
N GLU A 273 -21.35 -0.37 2.47
CA GLU A 273 -20.05 0.12 2.05
C GLU A 273 -19.94 0.29 0.51
N GLU A 274 -19.53 1.47 0.07
CA GLU A 274 -19.27 1.79 -1.35
C GLU A 274 -18.01 1.09 -1.89
N ASP A 275 -17.84 1.10 -3.21
CA ASP A 275 -16.71 0.44 -3.90
C ASP A 275 -15.33 0.93 -3.45
N LYS A 276 -15.24 2.17 -2.94
CA LYS A 276 -14.01 2.73 -2.35
C LYS A 276 -13.50 1.91 -1.17
N ASN A 277 -14.38 1.14 -0.52
CA ASN A 277 -14.09 0.27 0.62
C ASN A 277 -13.96 -1.21 0.25
N HIS A 278 -14.16 -1.59 -1.01
CA HIS A 278 -14.06 -2.99 -1.44
C HIS A 278 -12.59 -3.34 -1.71
N TRP A 279 -12.18 -4.50 -1.23
CA TRP A 279 -10.82 -5.01 -1.41
C TRP A 279 -10.84 -6.43 -1.92
N VAL A 280 -9.86 -6.78 -2.73
CA VAL A 280 -9.60 -8.14 -3.20
C VAL A 280 -8.18 -8.50 -2.79
N ILE A 281 -8.04 -9.60 -2.05
CA ILE A 281 -6.74 -10.19 -1.75
C ILE A 281 -6.37 -11.11 -2.91
N ILE A 282 -5.41 -10.69 -3.73
CA ILE A 282 -4.96 -11.43 -4.91
C ILE A 282 -3.82 -12.36 -4.53
N THR A 283 -4.00 -13.64 -4.84
CA THR A 283 -2.98 -14.69 -4.73
C THR A 283 -2.51 -15.11 -6.14
N ALA A 284 -1.41 -15.86 -6.25
CA ALA A 284 -1.05 -16.48 -7.51
C ALA A 284 -2.11 -17.52 -7.88
N ASN A 285 -2.47 -17.54 -9.16
CA ASN A 285 -3.36 -18.57 -9.67
C ASN A 285 -2.63 -19.92 -9.65
N PRO A 286 -3.15 -20.96 -8.97
CA PRO A 286 -2.70 -22.32 -9.22
C PRO A 286 -3.08 -22.64 -10.66
N GLY A 287 -2.13 -22.54 -11.59
CA GLY A 287 -2.31 -23.17 -12.88
C GLY A 287 -2.67 -24.64 -12.65
N PRO A 288 -3.58 -25.24 -13.43
CA PRO A 288 -3.89 -26.64 -13.26
C PRO A 288 -2.63 -27.45 -13.58
N GLU A 289 -2.18 -28.29 -12.65
CA GLU A 289 -1.01 -29.13 -12.88
C GLU A 289 -1.23 -30.12 -14.05
N ASP A 290 -2.48 -30.35 -14.51
CA ASP A 290 -2.77 -31.25 -15.64
C ASP A 290 -4.19 -31.10 -16.29
N GLY A 291 -4.70 -29.89 -16.60
CA GLY A 291 -5.98 -29.81 -17.35
C GLY A 291 -6.68 -28.46 -17.48
N THR A 292 -7.24 -28.18 -18.64
CA THR A 292 -7.80 -26.89 -19.12
C THR A 292 -8.67 -26.07 -18.15
N MET A 293 -8.21 -24.85 -17.86
CA MET A 293 -8.86 -23.53 -17.67
C MET A 293 -10.30 -23.33 -17.16
N LEU A 294 -11.05 -24.32 -16.68
CA LEU A 294 -12.49 -24.12 -16.40
C LEU A 294 -13.04 -24.50 -15.02
N GLU A 295 -12.27 -25.02 -14.07
CA GLU A 295 -12.84 -25.39 -12.76
C GLU A 295 -12.02 -24.86 -11.59
N ARG A 296 -12.26 -23.59 -11.22
CA ARG A 296 -12.05 -23.14 -9.85
C ARG A 296 -13.17 -23.75 -8.98
N PRO A 297 -12.88 -24.36 -7.82
CA PRO A 297 -13.90 -24.57 -6.80
C PRO A 297 -14.43 -23.20 -6.38
N LYS A 298 -15.66 -22.85 -6.78
CA LYS A 298 -16.30 -21.64 -6.27
C LYS A 298 -16.39 -21.79 -4.76
N ALA A 299 -15.76 -20.89 -4.01
CA ALA A 299 -15.77 -20.92 -2.56
C ALA A 299 -17.21 -21.00 -2.01
N PHE A 300 -18.18 -20.33 -2.65
CA PHE A 300 -19.62 -20.61 -2.57
C PHE A 300 -20.34 -20.12 -3.85
N PRO A 301 -21.42 -20.78 -4.32
CA PRO A 301 -22.26 -20.24 -5.38
C PRO A 301 -23.08 -19.06 -4.85
N GLU A 302 -22.97 -17.91 -5.51
CA GLU A 302 -23.83 -16.74 -5.28
C GLU A 302 -25.31 -17.18 -5.28
N GLY A 303 -26.00 -16.98 -4.14
CA GLY A 303 -27.46 -16.99 -4.09
C GLY A 303 -28.17 -18.34 -3.88
N THR A 304 -27.63 -19.28 -3.10
CA THR A 304 -28.41 -20.48 -2.73
C THR A 304 -28.71 -20.49 -1.23
N THR A 305 -29.97 -20.25 -0.87
CA THR A 305 -30.54 -20.73 0.40
C THR A 305 -30.25 -22.22 0.50
N LEU A 306 -29.42 -22.63 1.47
CA LEU A 306 -29.09 -24.03 1.66
C LEU A 306 -30.37 -24.83 1.95
N PRO A 307 -30.63 -25.95 1.23
CA PRO A 307 -31.70 -26.87 1.59
C PRO A 307 -31.46 -27.41 3.00
N SER A 308 -32.55 -27.57 3.75
CA SER A 308 -32.64 -27.98 5.16
C SER A 308 -32.03 -29.36 5.52
N GLU A 309 -31.29 -30.01 4.62
CA GLU A 309 -30.75 -31.37 4.83
C GLU A 309 -29.32 -31.41 5.40
N ILE A 310 -28.58 -30.29 5.43
CA ILE A 310 -27.23 -30.27 6.05
C ILE A 310 -27.31 -30.20 7.59
N PHE A 311 -28.44 -29.77 8.16
CA PHE A 311 -28.63 -29.67 9.60
C PHE A 311 -28.65 -31.03 10.33
N LEU A 312 -28.82 -32.14 9.60
CA LEU A 312 -28.92 -33.48 10.21
C LEU A 312 -27.63 -34.32 10.17
N ARG A 313 -26.57 -33.88 9.49
CA ARG A 313 -25.31 -34.65 9.44
C ARG A 313 -24.24 -34.21 10.46
N LEU A 314 -24.42 -33.08 11.13
CA LEU A 314 -23.52 -32.64 12.21
C LEU A 314 -24.05 -32.96 13.63
N SER A 315 -25.28 -33.45 13.78
CA SER A 315 -25.83 -33.82 15.10
C SER A 315 -25.69 -35.29 15.48
N SER A 316 -25.06 -36.14 14.64
CA SER A 316 -25.05 -37.60 14.87
C SER A 316 -23.70 -38.20 15.29
N ASN A 317 -22.65 -37.41 15.52
CA ASN A 317 -21.33 -37.90 15.96
C ASN A 317 -20.92 -37.36 17.34
N SER A 318 -21.79 -37.53 18.33
CA SER A 318 -21.36 -37.43 19.73
C SER A 318 -22.29 -38.22 20.64
N TRP A 319 -22.22 -39.56 20.60
CA TRP A 319 -22.44 -40.46 21.74
C TRP A 319 -21.85 -41.84 21.40
N ILE A 320 -20.66 -42.11 21.91
CA ILE A 320 -20.16 -43.33 22.58
C ILE A 320 -18.71 -43.04 23.01
#